data_AF-M1LWZ1-F1
#
_entry.id   AF-M1LWZ1-F1
#
_cell.length_a   1.000
_cell.length_b   1.000
_cell.length_c   1.000
_cell.angle_alpha   90.00
_cell.angle_beta   90.00
_cell.angle_gamma   90.00
#
_symmetry.space_group_name_H-M   'P 1'
#
loop_
_entity.id
_entity.type
_entity.pdbx_description
1 polymer ?
#
loop_
_entity_poly.entity_id
_entity_poly.type
_entity_poly.pdbx_seq_one_letter_code
_entity_poly.pdbx_strand_id
1 'polypeptide(L)'
;MPYIFLKKLNRLIIYTILLLNIIISVDVYAYNNATCINNNIYLEDEFNRELYLQTIREIENKHWIKSKELIHKIIVIRPFGEIYKQSLINLIYVKWQNGEIEEALTDIEQFQKKYPGANNMDYILYMKGLINFSPKESFISFFNKDIFLEKDVKKMQNAYKIYDELIQNFPNSKYIEEAKKLLNFTKNSIAKNELNIAEYYFNKEAYLASINRANNIIENFKESPYSCKAKQILEKSYKELNMNINICTNK
;
A
#
# COMPACT_ATOMS: atom_id res chain seq x y z
N MET A 1 -66.55 64.47 4.79
CA MET A 1 -65.18 63.97 4.53
C MET A 1 -65.11 62.42 4.50
N PRO A 2 -65.50 61.68 3.43
CA PRO A 2 -65.23 60.23 3.37
C PRO A 2 -64.48 59.71 2.11
N TYR A 3 -64.43 60.45 1.00
CA TYR A 3 -63.95 59.92 -0.30
C TYR A 3 -62.41 59.73 -0.42
N ILE A 4 -61.62 60.61 0.21
CA ILE A 4 -60.14 60.54 0.17
C ILE A 4 -59.61 59.34 0.97
N PHE A 5 -60.31 58.95 2.04
CA PHE A 5 -59.91 57.84 2.91
C PHE A 5 -60.10 56.48 2.23
N LEU A 6 -61.20 56.29 1.50
CA LEU A 6 -61.48 55.08 0.72
C LEU A 6 -60.45 54.84 -0.40
N LYS A 7 -59.96 55.91 -1.05
CA LYS A 7 -58.93 55.80 -2.11
C LYS A 7 -57.54 55.44 -1.55
N LYS A 8 -57.21 55.89 -0.33
CA LYS A 8 -55.98 55.49 0.38
C LYS A 8 -56.03 54.04 0.83
N LEU A 9 -57.19 53.58 1.34
CA LEU A 9 -57.38 52.20 1.78
C LEU A 9 -57.23 51.21 0.61
N ASN A 10 -57.81 51.52 -0.55
CA ASN A 10 -57.72 50.67 -1.74
C ASN A 10 -56.29 50.59 -2.29
N ARG A 11 -55.51 51.68 -2.22
CA ARG A 11 -54.08 51.65 -2.59
C ARG A 11 -53.25 50.78 -1.64
N LEU A 12 -53.49 50.83 -0.33
CA LEU A 12 -52.77 50.00 0.64
C LEU A 12 -53.03 48.50 0.43
N ILE A 13 -54.29 48.15 0.11
CA ILE A 13 -54.67 46.76 -0.22
C ILE A 13 -53.98 46.31 -1.51
N ILE A 14 -53.92 47.16 -2.55
CA ILE A 14 -53.22 46.84 -3.80
C ILE A 14 -51.72 46.63 -3.56
N TYR A 15 -51.06 47.47 -2.75
CA TYR A 15 -49.64 47.30 -2.43
C TYR A 15 -49.35 46.04 -1.61
N THR A 16 -50.23 45.68 -0.67
CA THR A 16 -50.06 44.45 0.13
C THR A 16 -50.23 43.19 -0.73
N ILE A 17 -51.19 43.16 -1.65
CA ILE A 17 -51.36 42.06 -2.62
C ILE A 17 -50.16 41.95 -3.56
N LEU A 18 -49.64 43.07 -4.07
CA LEU A 18 -48.44 43.08 -4.92
C LEU A 18 -47.20 42.57 -4.16
N LEU A 19 -47.00 42.98 -2.91
CA LEU A 19 -45.90 42.49 -2.07
C LEU A 19 -46.05 41.00 -1.77
N LEU A 20 -47.26 40.51 -1.49
CA LEU A 20 -47.51 39.09 -1.25
C LEU A 20 -47.18 38.24 -2.48
N ASN A 21 -47.59 38.68 -3.68
CA ASN A 21 -47.29 38.00 -4.93
C ASN A 21 -45.79 37.95 -5.23
N ILE A 22 -45.06 39.03 -4.92
CA ILE A 22 -43.60 39.07 -5.06
C ILE A 22 -42.95 38.05 -4.11
N ILE A 23 -43.36 38.00 -2.84
CA ILE A 23 -42.82 37.04 -1.86
C ILE A 23 -43.07 35.58 -2.31
N ILE A 24 -44.31 35.26 -2.71
CA ILE A 24 -44.67 33.92 -3.20
C ILE A 24 -43.83 33.53 -4.44
N SER A 25 -43.60 34.46 -5.36
CA SER A 25 -42.77 34.19 -6.55
C SER A 25 -41.32 33.89 -6.18
N VAL A 26 -40.74 34.62 -5.23
CA VAL A 26 -39.35 34.42 -4.77
C VAL A 26 -39.19 33.07 -4.06
N ASP A 27 -40.15 32.68 -3.22
CA ASP A 27 -40.10 31.39 -2.51
C ASP A 27 -40.20 30.20 -3.45
N VAL A 28 -41.04 30.28 -4.49
CA VAL A 28 -41.15 29.23 -5.52
C VAL A 28 -39.86 29.10 -6.32
N TYR A 29 -39.21 30.21 -6.69
CA TYR A 29 -37.91 30.17 -7.37
C TYR A 29 -36.80 29.59 -6.48
N ALA A 30 -36.78 29.93 -5.18
CA ALA A 30 -35.81 29.39 -4.23
C ALA A 30 -35.98 27.87 -4.04
N TYR A 31 -37.22 27.38 -3.95
CA TYR A 31 -37.51 25.95 -3.79
C TYR A 31 -37.13 25.13 -5.03
N ASN A 32 -37.43 25.63 -6.24
CA ASN A 32 -37.07 24.97 -7.49
C ASN A 32 -35.54 24.90 -7.70
N ASN A 33 -34.81 25.95 -7.33
CA ASN A 33 -33.34 25.92 -7.40
C ASN A 33 -32.73 24.93 -6.40
N ALA A 34 -33.25 24.89 -5.16
CA ALA A 34 -32.77 23.97 -4.12
C ALA A 34 -33.00 22.50 -4.50
N THR A 35 -34.16 22.16 -5.07
CA THR A 35 -34.46 20.79 -5.53
C THR A 35 -33.60 20.36 -6.73
N CYS A 36 -33.36 21.25 -7.70
CA CYS A 36 -32.45 20.98 -8.82
C CYS A 36 -31.00 20.75 -8.36
N ILE A 37 -30.49 21.57 -7.43
CA ILE A 37 -29.14 21.43 -6.88
C ILE A 37 -29.02 20.09 -6.13
N ASN A 38 -29.99 19.76 -5.27
CA ASN A 38 -29.94 18.54 -4.48
C ASN A 38 -30.00 17.29 -5.38
N ASN A 39 -30.89 17.27 -6.37
CA ASN A 39 -30.98 16.18 -7.34
C ASN A 39 -29.68 15.99 -8.12
N ASN A 40 -29.01 17.07 -8.53
CA ASN A 40 -27.73 16.99 -9.24
C ASN A 40 -26.63 16.40 -8.35
N ILE A 41 -26.57 16.80 -7.07
CA ILE A 41 -25.61 16.27 -6.09
C ILE A 41 -25.86 14.77 -5.85
N TYR A 42 -27.12 14.33 -5.72
CA TYR A 42 -27.44 12.90 -5.54
C TYR A 42 -27.08 12.06 -6.77
N LEU A 43 -27.39 12.55 -7.97
CA LEU A 43 -27.04 11.87 -9.23
C LEU A 43 -25.53 11.75 -9.41
N GLU A 44 -24.78 12.79 -9.03
CA GLU A 44 -23.31 12.77 -9.09
C GLU A 44 -22.71 11.77 -8.10
N ASP A 45 -23.21 11.69 -6.86
CA ASP A 45 -22.71 10.70 -5.88
C ASP A 45 -23.10 9.25 -6.25
N GLU A 46 -24.29 9.04 -6.82
CA GLU A 46 -24.74 7.74 -7.33
C GLU A 46 -23.91 7.29 -8.54
N PHE A 47 -23.71 8.17 -9.53
CA PHE A 47 -22.86 7.89 -10.69
C PHE A 47 -21.42 7.56 -10.28
N ASN A 48 -20.85 8.33 -9.34
CA ASN A 48 -19.51 8.09 -8.82
C ASN A 48 -19.39 6.75 -8.09
N ARG A 49 -20.45 6.33 -7.37
CA ARG A 49 -20.52 5.02 -6.73
C ARG A 49 -20.61 3.89 -7.75
N GLU A 50 -21.47 4.01 -8.75
CA GLU A 50 -21.62 3.00 -9.81
C GLU A 50 -20.30 2.79 -10.56
N LEU A 51 -19.60 3.88 -10.91
CA LEU A 51 -18.29 3.83 -11.55
C LEU A 51 -17.24 3.13 -10.67
N TYR A 52 -17.24 3.40 -9.37
CA TYR A 52 -16.37 2.73 -8.42
C TYR A 52 -16.69 1.22 -8.31
N LEU A 53 -17.96 0.84 -8.22
CA LEU A 53 -18.37 -0.56 -8.20
C LEU A 53 -17.99 -1.29 -9.49
N GLN A 54 -18.17 -0.65 -10.64
CA GLN A 54 -17.70 -1.17 -11.92
C GLN A 54 -16.18 -1.41 -11.89
N THR A 55 -15.41 -0.46 -11.34
CA THR A 55 -13.96 -0.60 -11.19
C THR A 55 -13.60 -1.82 -10.36
N ILE A 56 -14.27 -2.04 -9.21
CA ILE A 56 -14.02 -3.22 -8.36
C ILE A 56 -14.32 -4.52 -9.12
N ARG A 57 -15.41 -4.58 -9.89
CA ARG A 57 -15.72 -5.76 -10.73
C ARG A 57 -14.61 -6.05 -11.74
N GLU A 58 -14.04 -5.03 -12.37
CA GLU A 58 -12.94 -5.22 -13.33
C GLU A 58 -11.64 -5.67 -12.64
N ILE A 59 -11.38 -5.21 -11.40
CA ILE A 59 -10.26 -5.66 -10.57
C ILE A 59 -10.43 -7.14 -10.21
N GLU A 60 -11.63 -7.55 -9.79
CA GLU A 60 -11.97 -8.95 -9.48
C GLU A 60 -11.81 -9.86 -10.70
N ASN A 61 -12.20 -9.37 -11.87
CA ASN A 61 -12.02 -10.05 -13.16
C ASN A 61 -10.57 -10.02 -13.67
N LYS A 62 -9.64 -9.39 -12.93
CA LYS A 62 -8.22 -9.26 -13.29
C LYS A 62 -7.98 -8.48 -14.59
N HIS A 63 -8.91 -7.63 -15.00
CA HIS A 63 -8.75 -6.74 -16.15
C HIS A 63 -7.96 -5.49 -15.75
N TRP A 64 -6.65 -5.66 -15.52
CA TRP A 64 -5.80 -4.62 -14.92
C TRP A 64 -5.74 -3.32 -15.73
N ILE A 65 -5.60 -3.41 -17.06
CA ILE A 65 -5.54 -2.24 -17.95
C ILE A 65 -6.83 -1.42 -17.85
N LYS A 66 -7.98 -2.08 -18.01
CA LYS A 66 -9.30 -1.44 -17.91
C LYS A 66 -9.56 -0.89 -16.51
N SER A 67 -9.16 -1.62 -15.47
CA SER A 67 -9.26 -1.15 -14.08
C SER A 67 -8.47 0.13 -13.87
N LYS A 68 -7.24 0.21 -14.39
CA LYS A 68 -6.39 1.40 -14.32
C LYS A 68 -7.05 2.61 -14.97
N GLU A 69 -7.62 2.45 -16.16
CA GLU A 69 -8.36 3.51 -16.87
C GLU A 69 -9.55 4.03 -16.06
N LEU A 70 -10.37 3.12 -15.50
CA LEU A 70 -11.51 3.48 -14.68
C LEU A 70 -11.09 4.20 -13.38
N ILE A 71 -10.02 3.74 -12.74
CA ILE A 71 -9.46 4.39 -11.54
C ILE A 71 -8.99 5.81 -11.87
N HIS A 72 -8.28 6.02 -12.97
CA HIS A 72 -7.87 7.36 -13.40
C HIS A 72 -9.07 8.27 -13.66
N LYS A 73 -10.15 7.74 -14.27
CA LYS A 73 -11.40 8.48 -14.44
C LYS A 73 -11.99 8.92 -13.10
N ILE A 74 -12.01 8.04 -12.09
CA ILE A 74 -12.48 8.39 -10.74
C ILE A 74 -11.60 9.48 -10.10
N ILE A 75 -10.27 9.36 -10.21
CA ILE A 75 -9.30 10.31 -9.66
C ILE A 75 -9.50 11.72 -10.25
N VAL A 76 -9.78 11.80 -11.55
CA VAL A 76 -10.03 13.07 -12.26
C VAL A 76 -11.36 13.69 -11.86
N ILE A 77 -12.43 12.88 -11.81
CA ILE A 77 -13.78 13.38 -11.51
C ILE A 77 -13.92 13.73 -10.03
N ARG A 78 -13.30 12.96 -9.13
CA ARG A 78 -13.44 13.10 -7.67
C ARG A 78 -12.07 13.16 -6.98
N PRO A 79 -11.40 14.33 -6.94
CA PRO A 79 -10.04 14.45 -6.39
C PRO A 79 -9.96 14.49 -4.85
N PHE A 80 -10.99 14.05 -4.13
CA PHE A 80 -11.08 14.10 -2.66
C PHE A 80 -12.03 13.05 -2.05
N GLY A 81 -11.95 12.88 -0.73
CA GLY A 81 -12.79 11.96 0.05
C GLY A 81 -12.29 10.51 0.09
N GLU A 82 -13.08 9.62 0.70
CA GLU A 82 -12.68 8.23 0.91
C GLU A 82 -12.59 7.42 -0.39
N ILE A 83 -13.54 7.58 -1.31
CA ILE A 83 -13.50 6.90 -2.62
C ILE A 83 -12.24 7.26 -3.39
N TYR A 84 -11.80 8.52 -3.32
CA TYR A 84 -10.55 8.96 -3.94
C TYR A 84 -9.34 8.27 -3.32
N LYS A 85 -9.22 8.32 -1.99
CA LYS A 85 -8.12 7.66 -1.27
C LYS A 85 -8.09 6.15 -1.54
N GLN A 86 -9.25 5.50 -1.52
CA GLN A 86 -9.36 4.08 -1.83
C GLN A 86 -9.04 3.78 -3.30
N SER A 87 -9.40 4.66 -4.23
CA SER A 87 -9.03 4.55 -5.65
C SER A 87 -7.52 4.64 -5.85
N LEU A 88 -6.81 5.51 -5.11
CA LEU A 88 -5.34 5.55 -5.13
C LEU A 88 -4.72 4.25 -4.61
N ILE A 89 -5.27 3.69 -3.53
CA ILE A 89 -4.86 2.40 -2.99
C ILE A 89 -5.08 1.27 -4.02
N ASN A 90 -6.25 1.27 -4.67
CA ASN A 90 -6.56 0.30 -5.72
C ASN A 90 -5.64 0.48 -6.94
N LEU A 91 -5.24 1.71 -7.28
CA LEU A 91 -4.31 1.99 -8.36
C LEU A 91 -2.96 1.32 -8.11
N ILE A 92 -2.42 1.45 -6.89
CA ILE A 92 -1.18 0.78 -6.48
C ILE A 92 -1.28 -0.73 -6.68
N TYR A 93 -2.38 -1.34 -6.21
CA TYR A 93 -2.61 -2.77 -6.36
C TYR A 93 -2.70 -3.19 -7.84
N VAL A 94 -3.49 -2.46 -8.64
CA VAL A 94 -3.66 -2.75 -10.07
C VAL A 94 -2.34 -2.61 -10.84
N LYS A 95 -1.55 -1.56 -10.57
CA LYS A 95 -0.23 -1.37 -11.20
C LYS A 95 0.72 -2.49 -10.84
N TRP A 96 0.80 -2.88 -9.56
CA TRP A 96 1.58 -4.04 -9.13
C TRP A 96 1.14 -5.32 -9.86
N GLN A 97 -0.17 -5.57 -9.92
CA GLN A 97 -0.71 -6.72 -10.64
C GLN A 97 -0.47 -6.66 -12.14
N ASN A 98 -0.38 -5.47 -12.74
CA ASN A 98 -0.04 -5.30 -14.15
C ASN A 98 1.46 -5.39 -14.45
N GLY A 99 2.32 -5.53 -13.42
CA GLY A 99 3.78 -5.55 -13.57
C GLY A 99 4.43 -4.17 -13.60
N GLU A 100 3.68 -3.10 -13.38
CA GLU A 100 4.16 -1.72 -13.31
C GLU A 100 4.75 -1.43 -11.91
N ILE A 101 5.82 -2.15 -11.57
CA ILE A 101 6.42 -2.18 -10.21
C ILE A 101 6.94 -0.81 -9.78
N GLU A 102 7.72 -0.12 -10.63
CA GLU A 102 8.33 1.17 -10.30
C GLU A 102 7.28 2.27 -10.11
N GLU A 103 6.24 2.25 -10.96
CA GLU A 103 5.11 3.17 -10.82
C GLU A 103 4.31 2.91 -9.55
N ALA A 104 4.07 1.64 -9.20
CA ALA A 104 3.36 1.29 -7.97
C ALA A 104 4.14 1.74 -6.71
N LEU A 105 5.48 1.61 -6.71
CA LEU A 105 6.32 2.12 -5.63
C LEU A 105 6.27 3.65 -5.54
N THR A 106 6.31 4.33 -6.69
CA THR A 106 6.18 5.79 -6.76
C THR A 106 4.83 6.25 -6.20
N ASP A 107 3.74 5.58 -6.56
CA ASP A 107 2.40 5.90 -6.06
C ASP A 107 2.29 5.65 -4.54
N ILE A 108 2.93 4.60 -4.01
CA ILE A 108 3.02 4.36 -2.57
C ILE A 108 3.72 5.53 -1.87
N GLU A 109 4.89 5.94 -2.35
CA GLU A 109 5.65 7.03 -1.74
C GLU A 109 4.87 8.35 -1.75
N GLN A 110 4.20 8.64 -2.86
CA GLN A 110 3.30 9.78 -2.96
C GLN A 110 2.12 9.69 -2.00
N PHE A 111 1.50 8.51 -1.87
CA PHE A 111 0.40 8.30 -0.93
C PHE A 111 0.85 8.50 0.52
N GLN A 112 2.00 7.92 0.91
CA GLN A 112 2.56 8.08 2.25
C GLN A 112 2.86 9.55 2.57
N LYS A 113 3.43 10.28 1.60
CA LYS A 113 3.73 11.72 1.75
C LYS A 113 2.46 12.55 1.86
N LYS A 114 1.44 12.24 1.06
CA LYS A 114 0.19 13.01 1.00
C LYS A 114 -0.74 12.70 2.18
N TYR A 115 -0.73 11.47 2.68
CA TYR A 115 -1.65 10.98 3.72
C TYR A 115 -0.95 10.18 4.83
N PRO A 116 -0.06 10.81 5.62
CA PRO A 116 0.72 10.10 6.65
C PRO A 116 -0.14 9.46 7.76
N GLY A 117 -1.34 9.99 8.03
CA GLY A 117 -2.28 9.47 9.03
C GLY A 117 -3.46 8.68 8.45
N ALA A 118 -3.35 8.15 7.24
CA ALA A 118 -4.44 7.36 6.65
C ALA A 118 -4.70 6.07 7.45
N ASN A 119 -5.98 5.73 7.67
CA ASN A 119 -6.37 4.50 8.37
C ASN A 119 -5.85 3.23 7.68
N ASN A 120 -5.58 3.28 6.37
CA ASN A 120 -5.13 2.15 5.56
C ASN A 120 -3.59 2.14 5.40
N MET A 121 -2.85 2.89 6.23
CA MET A 121 -1.39 2.95 6.15
C MET A 121 -0.74 1.58 6.37
N ASP A 122 -1.36 0.74 7.21
CA ASP A 122 -0.97 -0.65 7.42
C ASP A 122 -0.98 -1.47 6.13
N TYR A 123 -2.03 -1.34 5.31
CA TYR A 123 -2.12 -1.97 4.00
C TYR A 123 -1.07 -1.42 3.02
N ILE A 124 -0.83 -0.11 3.05
CA ILE A 124 0.17 0.53 2.19
C ILE A 124 1.58 0.01 2.51
N LEU A 125 1.95 -0.10 3.78
CA LEU A 125 3.22 -0.68 4.18
C LEU A 125 3.31 -2.16 3.80
N TYR A 126 2.24 -2.93 4.02
CA TYR A 126 2.16 -4.33 3.59
C TYR A 126 2.41 -4.47 2.08
N MET A 127 1.73 -3.67 1.26
CA MET A 127 1.93 -3.65 -0.20
C MET A 127 3.34 -3.20 -0.58
N LYS A 128 3.90 -2.20 0.10
CA LYS A 128 5.28 -1.73 -0.15
C LYS A 128 6.30 -2.83 0.07
N GLY A 129 6.13 -3.62 1.14
CA GLY A 129 6.97 -4.79 1.41
C GLY A 129 6.84 -5.85 0.33
N LEU A 130 5.61 -6.16 -0.11
CA LEU A 130 5.34 -7.15 -1.15
C LEU A 130 5.97 -6.76 -2.49
N ILE A 131 5.80 -5.50 -2.90
CA ILE A 131 6.30 -4.99 -4.18
C ILE A 131 7.84 -4.97 -4.19
N ASN A 132 8.48 -4.59 -3.07
CA ASN A 132 9.94 -4.62 -2.95
C ASN A 132 10.50 -6.06 -3.00
N PHE A 133 9.80 -7.00 -2.36
CA PHE A 133 10.23 -8.39 -2.28
C PHE A 133 10.02 -9.14 -3.61
N SER A 134 8.93 -8.87 -4.31
CA SER A 134 8.49 -9.64 -5.47
C SER A 134 8.20 -8.76 -6.71
N PRO A 135 9.21 -8.51 -7.57
CA PRO A 135 8.92 -8.23 -8.97
C PRO A 135 8.20 -9.46 -9.52
N LYS A 136 7.02 -9.30 -10.13
CA LYS A 136 6.13 -10.40 -10.57
C LYS A 136 6.83 -11.47 -11.44
N GLU A 137 7.91 -11.09 -12.12
CA GLU A 137 8.76 -11.95 -12.97
C GLU A 137 9.74 -12.84 -12.18
N SER A 138 9.87 -12.61 -10.87
CA SER A 138 10.92 -13.21 -10.04
C SER A 138 10.47 -14.39 -9.20
N PHE A 139 9.17 -14.70 -9.04
CA PHE A 139 8.77 -15.79 -8.13
C PHE A 139 9.40 -17.14 -8.53
N ILE A 140 9.33 -17.52 -9.81
CA ILE A 140 9.88 -18.80 -10.29
C ILE A 140 11.41 -18.78 -10.30
N SER A 141 12.03 -17.67 -10.72
CA SER A 141 13.50 -17.55 -10.74
C SER A 141 14.12 -17.41 -9.34
N PHE A 142 13.38 -16.89 -8.36
CA PHE A 142 13.79 -16.76 -6.97
C PHE A 142 13.91 -18.12 -6.28
N PHE A 143 13.02 -19.08 -6.60
CA PHE A 143 13.12 -20.44 -6.05
C PHE A 143 14.25 -21.26 -6.66
N ASN A 144 14.63 -20.97 -7.90
CA ASN A 144 15.65 -21.72 -8.65
C ASN A 144 17.07 -21.14 -8.55
N LYS A 145 17.26 -19.99 -7.87
CA LYS A 145 18.59 -19.40 -7.67
C LYS A 145 19.27 -20.00 -6.43
N ASP A 146 20.45 -20.55 -6.65
CA ASP A 146 21.34 -20.95 -5.55
C ASP A 146 21.93 -19.72 -4.86
N ILE A 147 22.38 -18.71 -5.62
CA ILE A 147 22.94 -17.47 -5.05
C ILE A 147 22.20 -16.26 -5.63
N PHE A 148 21.77 -15.36 -4.75
CA PHE A 148 21.18 -14.07 -5.07
C PHE A 148 22.27 -13.02 -5.29
N LEU A 149 22.02 -12.13 -6.25
CA LEU A 149 22.88 -10.97 -6.48
C LEU A 149 22.76 -9.98 -5.31
N GLU A 150 23.78 -9.14 -5.10
CA GLU A 150 23.76 -8.12 -4.05
C GLU A 150 22.54 -7.18 -4.16
N LYS A 151 22.13 -6.84 -5.38
CA LYS A 151 20.91 -6.06 -5.65
C LYS A 151 19.65 -6.74 -5.12
N ASP A 152 19.55 -8.06 -5.29
CA ASP A 152 18.40 -8.85 -4.84
C ASP A 152 18.38 -8.92 -3.29
N VAL A 153 19.54 -9.09 -2.65
CA VAL A 153 19.67 -9.05 -1.19
C VAL A 153 19.28 -7.67 -0.62
N LYS A 154 19.70 -6.58 -1.26
CA LYS A 154 19.31 -5.21 -0.84
C LYS A 154 17.79 -5.02 -0.87
N LYS A 155 17.10 -5.55 -1.89
CA LYS A 155 15.63 -5.52 -1.95
C LYS A 155 15.00 -6.31 -0.80
N MET A 156 15.54 -7.48 -0.47
CA MET A 156 15.08 -8.26 0.68
C MET A 156 15.30 -7.52 2.01
N GLN A 157 16.45 -6.89 2.20
CA GLN A 157 16.73 -6.08 3.38
C GLN A 157 15.76 -4.89 3.52
N ASN A 158 15.42 -4.24 2.41
CA ASN A 158 14.42 -3.17 2.41
C ASN A 158 13.03 -3.71 2.76
N ALA A 159 12.61 -4.83 2.16
CA ALA A 159 11.34 -5.47 2.49
C ALA A 159 11.27 -5.88 3.97
N TYR A 160 12.36 -6.43 4.53
CA TYR A 160 12.47 -6.75 5.95
C TYR A 160 12.19 -5.53 6.82
N LYS A 161 12.85 -4.40 6.56
CA LYS A 161 12.65 -3.15 7.30
C LYS A 161 11.21 -2.65 7.23
N ILE A 162 10.58 -2.75 6.05
CA ILE A 162 9.19 -2.33 5.85
C ILE A 162 8.21 -3.21 6.64
N TYR A 163 8.41 -4.54 6.64
CA TYR A 163 7.56 -5.43 7.43
C TYR A 163 7.78 -5.26 8.94
N ASP A 164 9.02 -5.02 9.35
CA ASP A 164 9.35 -4.71 10.75
C ASP A 164 8.67 -3.42 11.20
N GLU A 165 8.72 -2.36 10.37
CA GLU A 165 7.99 -1.10 10.58
C GLU A 165 6.48 -1.34 10.69
N LEU A 166 5.88 -2.14 9.80
CA LEU A 166 4.46 -2.49 9.85
C LEU A 166 4.10 -3.18 11.17
N ILE A 167 4.91 -4.16 11.61
CA ILE A 167 4.66 -4.94 12.82
C ILE A 167 4.78 -4.07 14.07
N GLN A 168 5.75 -3.16 14.12
CA GLN A 168 5.97 -2.27 15.25
C GLN A 168 4.91 -1.16 15.33
N ASN A 169 4.57 -0.54 14.20
CA ASN A 169 3.67 0.62 14.17
C ASN A 169 2.18 0.25 14.13
N PHE A 170 1.83 -0.92 13.57
CA PHE A 170 0.43 -1.35 13.39
C PHE A 170 0.16 -2.77 13.93
N PRO A 171 0.46 -3.06 15.22
CA PRO A 171 0.41 -4.44 15.76
C PRO A 171 -0.97 -5.10 15.71
N ASN A 172 -2.05 -4.31 15.60
CA ASN A 172 -3.43 -4.79 15.52
C ASN A 172 -3.97 -4.89 14.08
N SER A 173 -3.13 -4.67 13.07
CA SER A 173 -3.55 -4.76 11.67
C SER A 173 -3.89 -6.20 11.28
N LYS A 174 -4.89 -6.36 10.42
CA LYS A 174 -5.26 -7.67 9.84
C LYS A 174 -4.13 -8.30 9.00
N TYR A 175 -3.13 -7.52 8.58
CA TYR A 175 -2.03 -7.99 7.74
C TYR A 175 -0.83 -8.50 8.56
N ILE A 176 -0.88 -8.43 9.89
CA ILE A 176 0.28 -8.71 10.76
C ILE A 176 0.74 -10.16 10.69
N GLU A 177 -0.18 -11.11 10.71
CA GLU A 177 0.16 -12.53 10.66
C GLU A 177 0.82 -12.91 9.32
N GLU A 178 0.33 -12.34 8.22
CA GLU A 178 0.93 -12.49 6.89
C GLU A 178 2.31 -11.80 6.84
N ALA A 179 2.42 -10.57 7.35
CA ALA A 179 3.65 -9.79 7.38
C ALA A 179 4.76 -10.48 8.19
N LYS A 180 4.43 -11.10 9.33
CA LYS A 180 5.39 -11.89 10.13
C LYS A 180 5.93 -13.08 9.35
N LYS A 181 5.07 -13.80 8.60
CA LYS A 181 5.50 -14.91 7.73
C LYS A 181 6.45 -14.40 6.65
N LEU A 182 6.12 -13.30 6.00
CA LEU A 182 6.94 -12.69 4.95
C LEU A 182 8.27 -12.13 5.49
N LEU A 183 8.27 -11.55 6.68
CA LEU A 183 9.46 -11.10 7.38
C LEU A 183 10.39 -12.29 7.68
N ASN A 184 9.86 -13.36 8.26
CA ASN A 184 10.62 -14.58 8.54
C ASN A 184 11.14 -15.24 7.26
N PHE A 185 10.32 -15.29 6.21
CA PHE A 185 10.72 -15.78 4.90
C PHE A 185 11.89 -14.98 4.34
N THR A 186 11.79 -13.66 4.34
CA THR A 186 12.83 -12.73 3.87
C THR A 186 14.12 -12.88 4.68
N LYS A 187 14.02 -12.94 6.01
CA LYS A 187 15.14 -13.18 6.94
C LYS A 187 15.84 -14.49 6.61
N ASN A 188 15.08 -15.56 6.41
CA ASN A 188 15.62 -16.88 6.08
C ASN A 188 16.22 -16.94 4.68
N SER A 189 15.66 -16.24 3.70
CA SER A 189 16.24 -16.16 2.34
C SER A 189 17.59 -15.45 2.33
N ILE A 190 17.74 -14.37 3.11
CA ILE A 190 19.05 -13.70 3.27
C ILE A 190 20.05 -14.64 3.94
N ALA A 191 19.67 -15.32 5.02
CA ALA A 191 20.53 -16.29 5.71
C ALA A 191 20.95 -17.46 4.80
N LYS A 192 20.02 -17.99 3.99
CA LYS A 192 20.31 -19.01 2.98
C LYS A 192 21.36 -18.53 1.97
N ASN A 193 21.20 -17.30 1.48
CA ASN A 193 22.13 -16.72 0.52
C ASN A 193 23.54 -16.59 1.11
N GLU A 194 23.66 -16.05 2.33
CA GLU A 194 24.94 -15.94 3.02
C GLU A 194 25.57 -17.31 3.25
N LEU A 195 24.78 -18.34 3.56
CA LEU A 195 25.27 -19.71 3.72
C LEU A 195 25.86 -20.23 2.41
N ASN A 196 25.16 -20.06 1.30
CA ASN A 196 25.63 -20.49 -0.02
C ASN A 196 26.92 -19.77 -0.44
N ILE A 197 27.07 -18.48 -0.08
CA ILE A 197 28.33 -17.74 -0.28
C ILE A 197 29.44 -18.28 0.63
N ALA A 198 29.12 -18.61 1.89
CA ALA A 198 30.09 -19.21 2.81
C ALA A 198 30.59 -20.57 2.31
N GLU A 199 29.70 -21.42 1.80
CA GLU A 199 30.03 -22.71 1.17
C GLU A 199 30.89 -22.51 -0.09
N TYR A 200 30.54 -21.53 -0.93
CA TYR A 200 31.32 -21.19 -2.11
C TYR A 200 32.77 -20.80 -1.74
N TYR A 201 32.96 -19.92 -0.75
CA TYR A 201 34.31 -19.53 -0.31
C TYR A 201 35.07 -20.68 0.35
N PHE A 202 34.38 -21.54 1.12
CA PHE A 202 35.00 -22.72 1.71
C PHE A 202 35.55 -23.66 0.61
N ASN A 203 34.75 -23.95 -0.41
CA ASN A 203 35.15 -24.81 -1.54
C ASN A 203 36.27 -24.20 -2.41
N LYS A 204 36.54 -22.90 -2.26
CA LYS A 204 37.65 -22.20 -2.91
C LYS A 204 38.86 -22.01 -1.99
N GLU A 205 38.90 -22.72 -0.85
CA GLU A 205 39.96 -22.64 0.16
C GLU A 205 40.14 -21.22 0.76
N ALA A 206 39.15 -20.34 0.55
CA ALA A 206 39.12 -18.98 1.09
C ALA A 206 38.49 -18.98 2.49
N TYR A 207 39.12 -19.72 3.42
CA TYR A 207 38.55 -20.01 4.74
C TYR A 207 38.22 -18.76 5.57
N LEU A 208 39.06 -17.72 5.52
CA LEU A 208 38.79 -16.46 6.23
C LEU A 208 37.51 -15.76 5.71
N ALA A 209 37.27 -15.80 4.40
CA ALA A 209 36.06 -15.23 3.81
C ALA A 209 34.83 -16.07 4.17
N SER A 210 34.96 -17.40 4.19
CA SER A 210 33.90 -18.31 4.65
C SER A 210 33.52 -18.06 6.11
N ILE A 211 34.53 -17.91 6.99
CA ILE A 211 34.36 -17.57 8.41
C ILE A 211 33.55 -16.28 8.57
N ASN A 212 33.93 -15.21 7.87
CA ASN A 212 33.24 -13.92 7.96
C ASN A 212 31.76 -14.03 7.56
N ARG A 213 31.46 -14.81 6.51
CA ARG A 213 30.09 -15.06 6.06
C ARG A 213 29.29 -15.91 7.05
N ALA A 214 29.89 -16.97 7.59
CA ALA A 214 29.25 -17.82 8.60
C ALA A 214 28.97 -17.05 9.92
N ASN A 215 29.91 -16.21 10.37
CA ASN A 215 29.72 -15.35 11.54
C ASN A 215 28.56 -14.37 11.36
N ASN A 216 28.43 -13.75 10.18
CA ASN A 216 27.30 -12.88 9.86
C ASN A 216 25.94 -13.59 10.06
N ILE A 217 25.85 -14.87 9.68
CA ILE A 217 24.64 -15.69 9.89
C ILE A 217 24.38 -15.93 11.38
N ILE A 218 25.43 -16.27 12.14
CA ILE A 218 25.32 -16.59 13.57
C ILE A 218 24.97 -15.35 14.39
N GLU A 219 25.46 -14.18 14.01
CA GLU A 219 25.19 -12.92 14.72
C GLU A 219 23.78 -12.40 14.40
N ASN A 220 23.42 -12.33 13.11
CA ASN A 220 22.22 -11.61 12.65
C ASN A 220 21.00 -12.53 12.41
N PHE A 221 21.19 -13.84 12.27
CA PHE A 221 20.16 -14.79 11.86
C PHE A 221 20.07 -16.02 12.78
N LYS A 222 20.20 -15.82 14.10
CA LYS A 222 20.22 -16.87 15.13
C LYS A 222 19.06 -17.87 15.07
N GLU A 223 17.85 -17.37 14.82
CA GLU A 223 16.62 -18.17 14.77
C GLU A 223 16.41 -18.86 13.41
N SER A 224 17.28 -18.58 12.44
CA SER A 224 17.17 -19.15 11.12
C SER A 224 17.58 -20.63 11.12
N PRO A 225 16.90 -21.51 10.35
CA PRO A 225 17.32 -22.91 10.22
C PRO A 225 18.74 -23.08 9.66
N TYR A 226 19.29 -22.03 9.03
CA TYR A 226 20.66 -22.03 8.49
C TYR A 226 21.75 -21.75 9.52
N SER A 227 21.40 -21.30 10.73
CA SER A 227 22.38 -20.96 11.78
C SER A 227 23.23 -22.17 12.20
N CYS A 228 22.63 -23.36 12.31
CA CYS A 228 23.35 -24.58 12.65
C CYS A 228 24.38 -24.97 11.58
N LYS A 229 23.99 -24.93 10.29
CA LYS A 229 24.91 -25.20 9.18
C LYS A 229 26.03 -24.16 9.10
N ALA A 230 25.73 -22.89 9.36
CA ALA A 230 26.75 -21.84 9.43
C ALA A 230 27.80 -22.14 10.51
N LYS A 231 27.40 -22.59 11.70
CA LYS A 231 28.34 -23.03 12.75
C LYS A 231 29.23 -24.20 12.31
N GLN A 232 28.68 -25.16 11.57
CA GLN A 232 29.46 -26.28 11.03
C GLN A 232 30.50 -25.81 10.00
N ILE A 233 30.15 -24.89 9.11
CA ILE A 233 31.10 -24.31 8.14
C ILE A 233 32.18 -23.50 8.88
N LEU A 234 31.77 -22.74 9.90
CA LEU A 234 32.68 -21.97 10.73
C LEU A 234 33.74 -22.88 11.38
N GLU A 235 33.30 -23.95 12.05
CA GLU A 235 34.18 -24.95 12.67
C GLU A 235 35.12 -25.60 11.65
N LYS A 236 34.59 -26.05 10.50
CA LYS A 236 35.42 -26.61 9.42
C LYS A 236 36.47 -25.62 8.93
N SER A 237 36.10 -24.37 8.70
CA SER A 237 37.00 -23.34 8.19
C SER A 237 38.13 -23.03 9.17
N TYR A 238 37.84 -22.97 10.47
CA TYR A 238 38.87 -22.78 11.48
C TYR A 238 39.82 -23.98 11.58
N LYS A 239 39.30 -25.20 11.44
CA LYS A 239 40.12 -26.41 11.40
C LYS A 239 41.12 -26.41 10.24
N GLU A 240 40.69 -26.01 9.04
CA GLU A 240 41.58 -25.87 7.87
C GLU A 240 42.67 -24.80 8.08
N LEU A 241 42.40 -23.80 8.92
CA LEU A 241 43.39 -22.80 9.34
C LEU A 241 44.25 -23.22 10.54
N ASN A 242 44.15 -24.49 10.98
CA ASN A 242 44.80 -25.01 12.19
C ASN A 242 44.46 -24.23 13.47
N MET A 243 43.25 -23.67 13.53
CA MET A 243 42.71 -22.98 14.72
C MET A 243 41.64 -23.87 15.35
N ASN A 244 41.87 -24.34 16.58
CA ASN A 244 40.89 -25.16 17.30
C ASN A 244 39.83 -24.27 17.97
N ILE A 245 38.57 -24.38 17.55
CA ILE A 245 37.45 -23.69 18.18
C ILE A 245 36.30 -24.67 18.41
N ASN A 246 35.87 -24.81 19.68
CA ASN A 246 34.71 -25.61 20.05
C ASN A 246 33.46 -24.73 20.02
N ILE A 247 32.73 -24.75 18.90
CA ILE A 247 31.53 -23.91 18.69
C ILE A 247 30.24 -24.73 18.85
N CYS A 248 30.32 -26.05 18.66
CA CYS A 248 29.21 -26.99 18.78
C CYS A 248 29.18 -27.70 20.14
N THR A 249 28.96 -26.95 21.23
CA THR A 249 28.52 -27.53 22.50
C THR A 249 27.18 -26.94 22.89
N ASN A 250 26.09 -27.48 22.34
CA ASN A 250 24.90 -27.79 23.12
C ASN A 250 23.93 -28.60 22.26
N LYS A 251 23.53 -29.72 22.86
CA LYS A 251 22.57 -30.72 22.39
C LYS A 251 21.15 -30.21 22.59
#